data_AF-A0A6G1IQW2-F1
#
_entry.id   AF-A0A6G1IQW2-F1
#
_cell.length_a   1.000
_cell.length_b   1.000
_cell.length_c   1.000
_cell.angle_alpha   90.00
_cell.angle_beta   90.00
_cell.angle_gamma   90.00
#
_symmetry.space_group_name_H-M   'P 1'
#
loop_
_entity.id
_entity.type
_entity.pdbx_description
1 polymer ?
#
loop_
_entity_poly.entity_id
_entity_poly.type
_entity_poly.pdbx_seq_one_letter_code
_entity_poly.pdbx_strand_id
1 'polypeptide(L)'
;MHYAVLKTKEFQRWGRIQDLEEAIKKGKHAVAATKEDDDVYAGRLNNVGIMLECRYERTGKMEDLEEAISIARQAVKVTPEDHPDLA
;
A
#
# COMPACT_ATOMS: atom_id res chain seq x y z
N MET A 1 17.82 -5.88 -1.74
CA MET A 1 16.45 -5.32 -1.89
C MET A 1 15.72 -5.81 -3.16
N HIS A 2 16.38 -6.05 -4.29
CA HIS A 2 15.74 -6.46 -5.56
C HIS A 2 14.94 -7.80 -5.50
N TYR A 3 15.45 -8.80 -4.77
CA TYR A 3 14.78 -10.11 -4.63
C TYR A 3 13.46 -10.04 -3.83
N ALA A 4 13.39 -9.18 -2.82
CA ALA A 4 12.18 -9.00 -2.01
C ALA A 4 11.06 -8.35 -2.84
N VAL A 5 11.40 -7.34 -3.66
CA VAL A 5 10.46 -6.66 -4.55
C VAL A 5 9.90 -7.63 -5.60
N LEU A 6 10.74 -8.49 -6.18
CA LEU A 6 10.28 -9.50 -7.16
C LEU A 6 9.34 -10.53 -6.53
N LYS A 7 9.64 -11.00 -5.32
CA LYS A 7 8.79 -11.95 -4.61
C LYS A 7 7.43 -11.36 -4.25
N THR A 8 7.41 -10.08 -3.88
CA THR A 8 6.17 -9.33 -3.66
C THR A 8 5.36 -9.20 -4.96
N LYS A 9 6.01 -8.90 -6.10
CA LYS A 9 5.35 -8.82 -7.41
C LYS A 9 4.79 -10.18 -7.89
N GLU A 10 5.51 -11.28 -7.68
CA GLU A 10 5.00 -12.62 -7.99
C GLU A 10 3.79 -13.00 -7.12
N PHE A 11 3.86 -12.71 -5.82
CA PHE A 11 2.76 -12.96 -4.90
C PHE A 11 1.54 -12.06 -5.22
N GLN A 12 1.76 -10.82 -5.62
CA GLN A 12 0.69 -9.92 -6.10
C GLN A 12 0.00 -10.48 -7.35
N ARG A 13 0.77 -11.09 -8.27
CA ARG A 13 0.27 -11.60 -9.55
C ARG A 13 -0.35 -13.00 -9.47
N TRP A 14 0.14 -13.89 -8.61
CA TRP A 14 -0.29 -15.30 -8.54
C TRP A 14 -0.68 -15.80 -7.14
N GLY A 15 -0.53 -14.99 -6.09
CA GLY A 15 -0.87 -15.35 -4.72
C GLY A 15 -2.39 -15.53 -4.51
N ARG A 16 -2.80 -16.25 -3.47
CA ARG A 16 -4.23 -16.43 -3.18
C ARG A 16 -4.83 -15.09 -2.79
N ILE A 17 -6.03 -14.79 -3.29
CA ILE A 17 -6.70 -13.52 -2.97
C ILE A 17 -6.94 -13.36 -1.47
N GLN A 18 -7.14 -14.46 -0.75
CA GLN A 18 -7.28 -14.50 0.71
C GLN A 18 -6.02 -14.00 1.43
N ASP A 19 -4.83 -14.38 0.94
CA ASP A 19 -3.57 -13.95 1.54
C ASP A 19 -3.37 -12.43 1.30
N LEU A 20 -3.83 -11.92 0.14
CA LEU A 20 -3.85 -10.48 -0.17
C LEU A 20 -4.83 -9.72 0.73
N GLU A 21 -6.04 -10.24 0.95
CA GLU A 21 -7.03 -9.66 1.86
C GLU A 21 -6.51 -9.59 3.31
N GLU A 22 -5.82 -10.64 3.76
CA GLU A 22 -5.19 -10.66 5.08
C GLU A 22 -4.06 -9.62 5.19
N ALA A 23 -3.23 -9.50 4.13
CA ALA A 23 -2.16 -8.51 4.07
C ALA A 23 -2.71 -7.07 4.10
N ILE A 24 -3.80 -6.79 3.37
CA ILE A 24 -4.49 -5.49 3.40
C ILE A 24 -4.97 -5.18 4.82
N LYS A 25 -5.63 -6.14 5.48
CA LYS A 25 -6.12 -5.96 6.86
C LYS A 25 -4.98 -5.64 7.83
N LYS A 26 -3.88 -6.40 7.77
CA LYS A 26 -2.69 -6.18 8.61
C LYS A 26 -2.04 -4.82 8.32
N GLY A 27 -1.94 -4.45 7.05
CA GLY A 27 -1.42 -3.15 6.62
C GLY A 27 -2.24 -1.98 7.17
N LYS A 28 -3.57 -2.06 7.09
CA LYS A 28 -4.47 -1.03 7.67
C LYS A 28 -4.33 -0.91 9.18
N HIS A 29 -4.23 -2.03 9.89
CA HIS A 29 -3.97 -2.00 11.34
C HIS A 29 -2.62 -1.37 11.66
N ALA A 30 -1.58 -1.67 10.88
CA ALA A 30 -0.27 -1.08 11.05
C ALA A 30 -0.29 0.44 10.83
N VAL A 31 -1.02 0.93 9.81
CA VAL A 31 -1.24 2.36 9.58
C VAL A 31 -1.94 3.00 10.79
N ALA A 32 -3.05 2.41 11.27
CA ALA A 32 -3.80 2.95 12.41
C ALA A 32 -3.01 2.99 13.73
N ALA A 33 -2.00 2.12 13.88
CA ALA A 33 -1.13 2.06 15.06
C ALA A 33 0.10 2.98 14.97
N THR A 34 0.31 3.68 13.85
CA THR A 34 1.47 4.54 13.62
C THR A 34 1.05 6.00 13.64
N LYS A 35 1.91 6.86 14.18
CA LYS A 35 1.67 8.32 14.15
C LYS A 35 1.93 8.86 12.74
N GLU A 36 1.18 9.88 12.35
CA GLU A 36 1.24 10.45 11.00
C GLU A 36 2.61 11.10 10.69
N ASP A 37 3.30 11.62 11.70
CA ASP A 37 4.61 12.28 11.59
C ASP A 37 5.81 11.31 11.58
N ASP A 38 5.57 10.00 11.56
CA ASP A 38 6.63 9.00 11.50
C ASP A 38 7.00 8.72 10.04
N ASP A 39 8.29 8.74 9.69
CA ASP A 39 8.79 8.47 8.34
C ASP A 39 8.30 7.10 7.81
N VAL A 40 8.00 6.14 8.70
CA VAL A 40 7.46 4.83 8.30
C VAL A 40 5.97 4.86 7.94
N TYR A 41 5.24 5.93 8.31
CA TYR A 41 3.81 6.09 8.05
C TYR A 41 3.50 6.18 6.55
N ALA A 42 4.24 7.03 5.82
CA ALA A 42 4.10 7.17 4.36
C ALA A 42 4.40 5.85 3.64
N GLY A 43 5.45 5.13 4.06
CA GLY A 43 5.79 3.82 3.50
C GLY A 43 4.71 2.76 3.74
N ARG A 44 4.06 2.77 4.92
CA ARG A 44 2.93 1.87 5.23
C ARG A 44 1.69 2.18 4.39
N LEU A 45 1.36 3.46 4.20
CA LEU A 45 0.27 3.88 3.33
C LEU A 45 0.52 3.42 1.88
N ASN A 46 1.72 3.65 1.34
CA ASN A 46 2.07 3.22 -0.01
C ASN A 46 1.89 1.69 -0.20
N ASN A 47 2.34 0.90 0.77
CA ASN A 47 2.17 -0.56 0.72
C ASN A 47 0.70 -0.99 0.72
N VAL A 48 -0.16 -0.33 1.51
CA VAL A 48 -1.60 -0.63 1.51
C VAL A 48 -2.26 -0.23 0.19
N GLY A 49 -1.89 0.92 -0.37
CA GLY A 49 -2.37 1.38 -1.67
C GLY A 49 -2.07 0.38 -2.79
N ILE A 50 -0.83 -0.11 -2.87
CA ILE A 50 -0.43 -1.12 -3.87
C ILE A 50 -1.22 -2.42 -3.69
N MET A 51 -1.44 -2.88 -2.46
CA MET A 51 -2.21 -4.12 -2.24
C MET A 51 -3.68 -3.98 -2.67
N LEU A 52 -4.29 -2.81 -2.46
CA LEU A 52 -5.65 -2.51 -2.91
C LEU A 52 -5.74 -2.42 -4.44
N GLU A 53 -4.76 -1.78 -5.09
CA GLU A 53 -4.64 -1.78 -6.57
C GLU A 53 -4.54 -3.21 -7.11
N CYS A 54 -3.66 -4.05 -6.57
CA CYS A 54 -3.57 -5.45 -6.97
C CYS A 54 -4.88 -6.23 -6.74
N ARG A 55 -5.66 -5.90 -5.70
CA ARG A 55 -6.97 -6.52 -5.49
C ARG A 55 -8.00 -6.05 -6.50
N TYR A 56 -7.98 -4.77 -6.85
CA TYR A 56 -8.79 -4.20 -7.93
C TYR A 56 -8.50 -4.87 -9.27
N GLU A 57 -7.23 -4.96 -9.68
CA GLU A 57 -6.83 -5.59 -10.95
C GLU A 57 -7.34 -7.03 -11.09
N ARG A 58 -7.48 -7.74 -9.96
CA ARG A 58 -7.93 -9.14 -9.91
C ARG A 58 -9.43 -9.32 -9.77
N THR A 59 -10.14 -8.36 -9.19
CA THR A 59 -11.56 -8.51 -8.84
C THR A 59 -12.50 -7.54 -9.55
N GLY A 60 -11.96 -6.44 -10.09
CA GLY A 60 -12.73 -5.33 -10.65
C GLY A 60 -13.54 -4.54 -9.62
N LYS A 61 -13.34 -4.76 -8.32
CA LYS A 61 -14.08 -4.05 -7.26
C LYS A 61 -13.65 -2.60 -7.18
N MET A 62 -14.52 -1.70 -7.59
CA MET A 62 -14.18 -0.29 -7.72
C MET A 62 -13.89 0.37 -6.36
N GLU A 63 -14.47 -0.16 -5.30
CA GLU A 63 -14.23 0.26 -3.91
C GLU A 63 -12.75 0.15 -3.53
N ASP A 64 -12.05 -0.87 -4.07
CA ASP A 64 -10.63 -1.08 -3.80
C ASP A 64 -9.77 0.00 -4.45
N LEU A 65 -10.11 0.40 -5.68
CA LEU A 65 -9.40 1.43 -6.41
C LEU A 65 -9.67 2.82 -5.79
N GLU A 66 -10.90 3.11 -5.40
CA GLU A 66 -11.24 4.35 -4.68
C GLU A 66 -10.46 4.47 -3.37
N GLU A 67 -10.37 3.37 -2.61
CA GLU A 67 -9.62 3.34 -1.38
C GLU A 67 -8.10 3.48 -1.62
N ALA A 68 -7.56 2.82 -2.64
CA ALA A 68 -6.15 2.97 -3.04
C ALA A 68 -5.79 4.43 -3.35
N ILE A 69 -6.65 5.12 -4.10
CA ILE A 69 -6.48 6.55 -4.44
C ILE A 69 -6.52 7.43 -3.19
N SER A 70 -7.46 7.16 -2.26
CA SER A 70 -7.55 7.89 -1.00
C SER A 70 -6.28 7.75 -0.17
N ILE A 71 -5.74 6.53 -0.07
CA ILE A 71 -4.51 6.23 0.67
C ILE A 71 -3.28 6.86 0.00
N ALA A 72 -3.19 6.81 -1.33
CA ALA A 72 -2.10 7.46 -2.06
C ALA A 72 -2.08 8.98 -1.82
N ARG A 73 -3.26 9.62 -1.80
CA ARG A 73 -3.37 11.06 -1.46
C ARG A 73 -2.93 11.35 -0.04
N GLN A 74 -3.23 10.47 0.92
CA GLN A 74 -2.74 10.61 2.30
C GLN A 74 -1.22 10.49 2.34
N ALA A 75 -0.63 9.51 1.65
CA ALA A 75 0.82 9.31 1.61
C ALA A 75 1.57 10.55 1.08
N VAL A 76 1.03 11.20 0.04
CA VAL A 76 1.59 12.45 -0.50
C VAL A 76 1.50 13.58 0.52
N LYS A 77 0.39 13.70 1.26
CA LYS A 77 0.22 14.77 2.26
C LYS A 77 1.18 14.66 3.44
N VAL A 78 1.52 13.43 3.85
CA VAL A 78 2.40 13.19 5.00
C VAL A 78 3.89 13.15 4.62
N THR A 79 4.22 13.12 3.34
CA THR A 79 5.60 13.19 2.87
C THR A 79 5.98 14.66 2.76
N PRO A 80 6.84 15.22 3.65
CA PRO A 80 7.24 16.63 3.54
C PRO A 80 7.92 16.91 2.19
N GLU A 81 7.72 18.13 1.65
CA GLU A 81 8.24 18.53 0.32
C GLU A 81 9.77 18.42 0.19
N ASP A 82 10.50 18.36 1.31
CA ASP A 82 11.96 18.20 1.36
C ASP A 82 12.42 16.72 1.31
N HIS A 83 11.53 15.75 1.08
CA HIS A 83 11.93 14.35 0.96
C HIS A 83 12.66 14.09 -0.38
N PRO A 84 13.89 13.56 -0.38
CA PRO A 84 14.72 13.41 -1.57
C PRO A 84 14.18 12.42 -2.63
N ASP A 85 13.07 11.72 -2.37
CA ASP A 85 12.36 10.86 -3.32
C ASP A 85 11.28 11.60 -4.15
N LEU A 86 11.09 12.91 -3.93
CA LEU A 86 10.22 13.80 -4.73
C LEU A 86 10.97 14.52 -5.89
N ALA A 87 12.26 14.27 -6.07
CA ALA A 87 13.11 14.88 -7.10
C ALA A 87 13.22 14.05 -8.39
#